data_AF-A0A1F5EUK1-F1
#
_entry.id   AF-A0A1F5EUK1-F1
#
_cell.length_a   1.000
_cell.length_b   1.000
_cell.length_c   1.000
_cell.angle_alpha   90.00
_cell.angle_beta   90.00
_cell.angle_gamma   90.00
#
_symmetry.space_group_name_H-M   'P 1'
#
loop_
_entity.id
_entity.type
_entity.pdbx_description
1 polymer ?
#
loop_
_entity_poly.entity_id
_entity_poly.type
_entity_poly.pdbx_seq_one_letter_code
_entity_poly.pdbx_strand_id
1 'polypeptide(L)'
;MPKIERRERIKINLSPRNSFDLSMTTNRQKHGLAVVEPDNYGHDTPPAAQDLLRTVMIAHLVAPHFPRIIETNFGVEFSEFLTRFYDHYGYQPPKIKRSIEQVGISYAKPTEEKRNTVTTASAHSGGLDSVFRLIRFLERGEDIVAVHLRNLNAKGNFAEAAASQEQCRAWGIPYELVRLKNSSGNTGFEVMKTRDLLLALIVAISTHPRNVSKIVIEGGMSADPTGTQFSEYTGAWEMFNQLLADAGLSSQVEGIDPGDIETVGEILRLEKKLGLSILPLVQNCFSAPFQVGGNRKKWDRVTPILSKNSPEQWCGSCLKCRRMSLGRIYYRDDRLRKMPSREITAFVADTYDWMRKYPRPEMISQSFLDHLHALQDRV
;
A
#
# COMPACT_ATOMS: atom_id res chain seq x y z
N MET A 1 -18.02 6.95 -15.18
CA MET A 1 -17.11 5.78 -15.13
C MET A 1 -16.96 5.20 -16.54
N PRO A 2 -15.73 4.85 -17.00
CA PRO A 2 -15.57 4.15 -18.26
C PRO A 2 -16.32 2.80 -18.21
N LYS A 3 -16.97 2.42 -19.32
CA LYS A 3 -17.68 1.14 -19.42
C LYS A 3 -16.65 0.00 -19.43
N ILE A 4 -16.51 -0.71 -18.31
CA ILE A 4 -15.76 -1.97 -18.26
C ILE A 4 -16.57 -3.00 -19.07
N GLU A 5 -15.94 -3.60 -20.07
CA GLU A 5 -16.56 -4.69 -20.84
C GLU A 5 -16.71 -5.92 -19.95
N ARG A 6 -17.96 -6.30 -19.69
CA ARG A 6 -18.26 -7.40 -18.78
C ARG A 6 -18.08 -8.74 -19.49
N ARG A 7 -17.12 -9.55 -19.04
CA ARG A 7 -16.94 -10.90 -19.60
C ARG A 7 -18.08 -11.83 -19.17
N GLU A 8 -18.45 -12.77 -20.02
CA GLU A 8 -19.49 -13.73 -19.66
C GLU A 8 -18.97 -14.75 -18.62
N ARG A 9 -17.80 -15.34 -18.87
CA ARG A 9 -17.22 -16.38 -18.04
C ARG A 9 -15.71 -16.26 -17.95
N ILE A 10 -15.16 -16.55 -16.76
CA ILE A 10 -13.73 -16.70 -16.52
C ILE A 10 -13.48 -17.99 -15.74
N LYS A 11 -12.38 -18.69 -16.05
CA LYS A 11 -11.88 -19.84 -15.28
C LYS A 11 -10.69 -19.42 -14.42
N ILE A 12 -10.73 -19.76 -13.13
CA ILE A 12 -9.65 -19.56 -12.16
C ILE A 12 -9.25 -20.90 -11.58
N ASN A 13 -7.97 -21.24 -11.65
CA ASN A 13 -7.46 -22.48 -11.08
C ASN A 13 -6.54 -22.19 -9.90
N LEU A 14 -6.74 -22.93 -8.82
CA LEU A 14 -5.79 -23.10 -7.74
C LEU A 14 -4.73 -24.13 -8.13
N SER A 15 -3.47 -23.81 -7.88
CA SER A 15 -2.35 -24.74 -8.04
C SER A 15 -2.38 -25.84 -6.97
N PRO A 16 -2.16 -27.12 -7.33
CA PRO A 16 -2.07 -28.19 -6.34
C PRO A 16 -0.81 -28.10 -5.46
N ARG A 17 0.16 -27.26 -5.83
CA ARG A 17 1.44 -27.10 -5.12
C ARG A 17 1.47 -25.92 -4.15
N ASN A 18 0.57 -24.96 -4.30
CA ASN A 18 0.52 -23.77 -3.47
C ASN A 18 -0.94 -23.31 -3.32
N SER A 19 -1.41 -23.29 -2.08
CA SER A 19 -2.78 -22.99 -1.66
C SER A 19 -3.19 -21.53 -1.89
N PHE A 20 -2.24 -20.68 -2.24
CA PHE A 20 -2.44 -19.29 -2.62
C PHE A 20 -1.81 -19.02 -3.98
N ASP A 21 -1.78 -19.95 -4.94
CA ASP A 21 -1.38 -19.67 -6.32
C ASP A 21 -2.60 -19.84 -7.24
N LEU A 22 -3.20 -18.70 -7.60
CA LEU A 22 -4.35 -18.62 -8.46
C LEU A 22 -3.92 -18.20 -9.87
N SER A 23 -4.37 -18.95 -10.87
CA SER A 23 -4.19 -18.62 -12.28
C SER A 23 -5.54 -18.39 -12.95
N MET A 24 -5.65 -17.31 -13.71
CA MET A 24 -6.87 -16.92 -14.43
C MET A 24 -6.58 -16.91 -15.93
N THR A 25 -7.45 -17.52 -16.73
CA THR A 25 -7.31 -17.50 -18.20
C THR A 25 -8.42 -16.68 -18.83
N THR A 26 -8.05 -15.72 -19.68
CA THR A 26 -8.96 -14.77 -20.35
C THR A 26 -8.61 -14.70 -21.85
N ASN A 27 -9.50 -15.03 -22.79
CA ASN A 27 -9.31 -14.89 -24.26
C ASN A 27 -7.83 -15.00 -24.77
N ARG A 28 -7.10 -16.05 -24.36
CA ARG A 28 -5.67 -16.35 -24.66
C ARG A 28 -4.57 -15.66 -23.82
N GLN A 29 -4.92 -14.77 -22.90
CA GLN A 29 -4.00 -14.22 -21.89
C GLN A 29 -4.11 -15.01 -20.57
N LYS A 30 -2.96 -15.15 -19.90
CA LYS A 30 -2.87 -15.78 -18.58
C LYS A 30 -2.52 -14.70 -17.57
N HIS A 31 -3.36 -14.59 -16.55
CA HIS A 31 -3.15 -13.77 -15.38
C HIS A 31 -2.90 -14.67 -14.18
N GLY A 32 -2.26 -14.15 -13.15
CA GLY A 32 -1.99 -14.89 -11.95
C GLY A 32 -1.84 -13.98 -10.75
N LEU A 33 -2.15 -14.54 -9.58
CA LEU A 33 -1.91 -13.91 -8.31
C LEU A 33 -1.50 -15.02 -7.35
N ALA A 34 -0.29 -14.92 -6.80
CA ALA A 34 0.18 -15.88 -5.83
C ALA A 34 0.91 -15.24 -4.65
N VAL A 35 0.76 -15.81 -3.45
CA VAL A 35 1.72 -15.59 -2.36
C VAL A 35 2.87 -16.56 -2.55
N VAL A 36 4.09 -16.03 -2.70
CA VAL A 36 5.27 -16.82 -3.05
C VAL A 36 6.37 -16.78 -2.00
N GLU A 37 6.35 -15.80 -1.09
CA GLU A 37 7.17 -15.82 0.13
C GLU A 37 6.37 -15.21 1.29
N PRO A 38 6.51 -15.76 2.51
CA PRO A 38 7.24 -16.99 2.83
C PRO A 38 6.55 -18.26 2.29
N ASP A 39 7.31 -19.35 2.11
CA ASP A 39 6.77 -20.62 1.56
C ASP A 39 5.68 -21.24 2.45
N ASN A 40 5.75 -21.00 3.76
CA ASN A 40 4.79 -21.47 4.76
C ASN A 40 3.74 -20.40 5.12
N TYR A 41 3.49 -19.43 4.25
CA TYR A 41 2.52 -18.38 4.52
C TYR A 41 1.14 -18.95 4.91
N GLY A 42 0.50 -18.36 5.93
CA GLY A 42 -0.77 -18.85 6.48
C GLY A 42 -0.64 -19.95 7.54
N HIS A 43 0.58 -20.40 7.89
CA HIS A 43 0.77 -21.26 9.05
C HIS A 43 0.20 -20.60 10.32
N ASP A 44 -0.22 -21.44 11.26
CA ASP A 44 -0.87 -21.06 12.53
C ASP A 44 -2.18 -20.26 12.38
N THR A 45 -2.71 -20.07 11.16
CA THR A 45 -4.01 -19.41 10.96
C THR A 45 -5.15 -20.41 10.77
N PRO A 46 -6.38 -20.06 11.17
CA PRO A 46 -7.54 -20.89 10.90
C PRO A 46 -7.72 -21.16 9.39
N PRO A 47 -8.17 -22.37 8.99
CA PRO A 47 -8.50 -22.66 7.59
C PRO A 47 -9.40 -21.60 6.93
N ALA A 48 -10.38 -21.10 7.68
CA ALA A 48 -11.31 -20.06 7.23
C ALA A 48 -10.61 -18.73 6.85
N ALA A 49 -9.52 -18.35 7.51
CA ALA A 49 -8.73 -17.18 7.13
C ALA A 49 -8.03 -17.37 5.77
N GLN A 50 -7.53 -18.57 5.52
CA GLN A 50 -6.93 -18.94 4.23
C GLN A 50 -7.99 -18.99 3.12
N ASP A 51 -9.21 -19.43 3.46
CA ASP A 51 -10.39 -19.37 2.60
C ASP A 51 -10.77 -17.93 2.20
N LEU A 52 -10.88 -17.04 3.18
CA LEU A 52 -11.13 -15.62 2.94
C LEU A 52 -10.06 -15.00 2.04
N LEU A 53 -8.78 -15.32 2.25
CA LEU A 53 -7.69 -14.82 1.42
C LEU A 53 -7.85 -15.23 -0.04
N ARG A 54 -8.15 -16.50 -0.32
CA ARG A 54 -8.42 -16.94 -1.69
C ARG A 54 -9.58 -16.18 -2.31
N THR A 55 -10.63 -15.88 -1.57
CA THR A 55 -11.78 -15.12 -2.09
C THR A 55 -11.43 -13.67 -2.40
N VAL A 56 -10.66 -12.99 -1.55
CA VAL A 56 -10.15 -11.63 -1.83
C VAL A 56 -9.18 -11.64 -3.01
N MET A 57 -8.34 -12.67 -3.14
CA MET A 57 -7.46 -12.86 -4.30
C MET A 57 -8.23 -13.09 -5.61
N ILE A 58 -9.34 -13.85 -5.57
CA ILE A 58 -10.27 -13.98 -6.70
C ILE A 58 -10.83 -12.60 -7.07
N ALA A 59 -11.32 -11.83 -6.09
CA ALA A 59 -11.85 -10.49 -6.33
C ALA A 59 -10.81 -9.58 -7.01
N HIS A 60 -9.56 -9.61 -6.54
CA HIS A 60 -8.47 -8.89 -7.15
C HIS A 60 -8.24 -9.32 -8.61
N LEU A 61 -8.19 -10.63 -8.89
CA LEU A 61 -7.99 -11.16 -10.25
C LEU A 61 -9.11 -10.77 -11.22
N VAL A 62 -10.35 -10.75 -10.76
CA VAL A 62 -11.51 -10.49 -11.63
C VAL A 62 -11.91 -9.01 -11.74
N ALA A 63 -11.34 -8.15 -10.91
CA ALA A 63 -11.60 -6.70 -10.86
C ALA A 63 -11.49 -5.96 -12.22
N PRO A 64 -10.62 -6.36 -13.17
CA PRO A 64 -10.59 -5.78 -14.51
C PRO A 64 -11.77 -6.18 -15.43
N HIS A 65 -12.51 -7.24 -15.09
CA HIS A 65 -13.41 -7.92 -16.03
C HIS A 65 -14.84 -8.11 -15.54
N PHE A 66 -15.06 -8.13 -14.21
CA PHE A 66 -16.36 -8.36 -13.57
C PHE A 66 -17.21 -9.46 -14.22
N PRO A 67 -16.68 -10.69 -14.44
CA PRO A 67 -17.37 -11.74 -15.15
C PRO A 67 -18.74 -12.08 -14.55
N ARG A 68 -19.69 -12.55 -15.37
CA ARG A 68 -20.98 -13.07 -14.85
C ARG A 68 -20.85 -14.44 -14.21
N ILE A 69 -19.88 -15.25 -14.65
CA ILE A 69 -19.62 -16.60 -14.14
C ILE A 69 -18.13 -16.73 -13.80
N ILE A 70 -17.84 -17.17 -12.58
CA ILE A 70 -16.48 -17.55 -12.15
C ILE A 70 -16.47 -19.07 -11.98
N GLU A 71 -15.72 -19.76 -12.84
CA GLU A 71 -15.53 -21.20 -12.77
C GLU A 71 -14.22 -21.53 -12.05
N THR A 72 -14.26 -22.39 -11.03
CA THR A 72 -13.11 -22.71 -10.16
C THR A 72 -12.90 -24.21 -10.02
N ASN A 73 -11.64 -24.64 -9.90
CA ASN A 73 -11.28 -26.03 -9.57
C ASN A 73 -11.20 -26.29 -8.06
N PHE A 74 -11.78 -25.43 -7.22
CA PHE A 74 -11.75 -25.52 -5.76
C PHE A 74 -13.02 -24.90 -5.16
N GLY A 75 -13.26 -25.12 -3.86
CA GLY A 75 -14.35 -24.47 -3.13
C GLY A 75 -14.07 -22.98 -2.89
N VAL A 76 -15.07 -22.13 -3.08
CA VAL A 76 -14.99 -20.70 -2.76
C VAL A 76 -15.92 -20.42 -1.59
N GLU A 77 -15.34 -20.07 -0.45
CA GLU A 77 -16.04 -19.64 0.75
C GLU A 77 -16.11 -18.10 0.81
N PHE A 78 -16.85 -17.52 1.77
CA PHE A 78 -16.98 -16.06 1.95
C PHE A 78 -17.47 -15.31 0.69
N SER A 79 -18.38 -15.95 -0.07
CA SER A 79 -18.87 -15.40 -1.34
C SER A 79 -19.62 -14.07 -1.20
N GLU A 80 -20.05 -13.72 0.01
CA GLU A 80 -20.58 -12.40 0.34
C GLU A 80 -19.57 -11.26 0.05
N PHE A 81 -18.26 -11.50 0.16
CA PHE A 81 -17.25 -10.51 -0.22
C PHE A 81 -17.37 -10.16 -1.71
N LEU A 82 -17.46 -11.18 -2.58
CA LEU A 82 -17.62 -10.99 -4.03
C LEU A 82 -18.96 -10.34 -4.37
N THR A 83 -20.01 -10.65 -3.62
CA THR A 83 -21.34 -10.03 -3.77
C THR A 83 -21.24 -8.52 -3.53
N ARG A 84 -20.76 -8.12 -2.35
CA ARG A 84 -20.59 -6.70 -1.99
C ARG A 84 -19.65 -5.96 -2.93
N PHE A 85 -18.55 -6.61 -3.33
CA PHE A 85 -17.62 -6.07 -4.30
C PHE A 85 -18.29 -5.75 -5.64
N TYR A 86 -19.12 -6.65 -6.19
CA TYR A 86 -19.80 -6.42 -7.46
C TYR A 86 -20.90 -5.35 -7.34
N ASP A 87 -21.66 -5.38 -6.24
CA ASP A 87 -22.71 -4.41 -5.96
C ASP A 87 -22.18 -2.97 -5.92
N HIS A 88 -21.00 -2.75 -5.33
CA HIS A 88 -20.34 -1.43 -5.27
C HIS A 88 -20.13 -0.81 -6.66
N TYR A 89 -19.81 -1.63 -7.67
CA TYR A 89 -19.64 -1.16 -9.04
C TYR A 89 -20.91 -1.29 -9.91
N GLY A 90 -22.06 -1.56 -9.30
CA GLY A 90 -23.35 -1.66 -9.98
C GLY A 90 -23.50 -2.92 -10.86
N TYR A 91 -22.76 -3.98 -10.56
CA TYR A 91 -22.85 -5.25 -11.26
C TYR A 91 -23.60 -6.30 -10.45
N GLN A 92 -24.39 -7.13 -11.13
CA GLN A 92 -24.96 -8.33 -10.52
C GLN A 92 -23.86 -9.27 -10.01
N PRO A 93 -23.98 -9.87 -8.82
CA PRO A 93 -23.01 -10.84 -8.29
C PRO A 93 -22.72 -11.99 -9.27
N PRO A 94 -21.47 -12.50 -9.31
CA PRO A 94 -21.11 -13.58 -10.23
C PRO A 94 -21.69 -14.92 -9.75
N LYS A 95 -22.10 -15.77 -10.69
CA LYS A 95 -22.38 -17.18 -10.38
C LYS A 95 -21.06 -17.95 -10.23
N ILE A 96 -20.80 -18.51 -9.06
CA ILE A 96 -19.64 -19.36 -8.82
C ILE A 96 -19.98 -20.79 -9.23
N LYS A 97 -19.18 -21.38 -10.12
CA LYS A 97 -19.33 -22.77 -10.57
C LYS A 97 -18.06 -23.56 -10.28
N ARG A 98 -18.22 -24.84 -9.95
CA ARG A 98 -17.10 -25.78 -9.82
C ARG A 98 -16.82 -26.44 -11.17
N SER A 99 -15.56 -26.53 -11.57
CA SER A 99 -15.15 -27.30 -12.74
C SER A 99 -15.18 -28.80 -12.45
N ILE A 100 -15.19 -29.63 -13.50
CA ILE A 100 -15.18 -31.10 -13.40
C ILE A 100 -13.93 -31.58 -12.65
N GLU A 101 -12.76 -31.05 -13.02
CA GLU A 101 -11.51 -31.28 -12.30
C GLU A 101 -11.51 -30.42 -11.03
N GLN A 102 -11.34 -31.05 -9.87
CA GLN A 102 -11.24 -30.40 -8.57
C GLN A 102 -9.87 -30.70 -7.94
N VAL A 103 -9.31 -29.74 -7.23
CA VAL A 103 -8.12 -29.90 -6.40
C VAL A 103 -8.49 -29.83 -4.92
N GLY A 104 -7.89 -30.70 -4.11
CA GLY A 104 -7.99 -30.60 -2.66
C GLY A 104 -7.22 -29.37 -2.17
N ILE A 105 -7.83 -28.60 -1.27
CA ILE A 105 -7.16 -27.46 -0.63
C ILE A 105 -6.24 -28.00 0.44
N SER A 106 -4.94 -27.76 0.30
CA SER A 106 -3.98 -27.98 1.37
C SER A 106 -3.96 -26.75 2.27
N TYR A 107 -4.06 -26.89 3.58
CA TYR A 107 -3.90 -25.76 4.49
C TYR A 107 -2.47 -25.73 5.02
N ALA A 108 -1.90 -24.54 5.19
CA ALA A 108 -0.60 -24.39 5.82
C ALA A 108 -0.66 -24.94 7.25
N LYS A 109 0.27 -25.84 7.59
CA LYS A 109 0.29 -26.50 8.90
C LYS A 109 0.86 -25.57 9.98
N PRO A 110 0.45 -25.71 11.24
CA PRO A 110 1.06 -24.98 12.34
C PRO A 110 2.57 -25.22 12.44
N THR A 111 3.31 -24.23 12.95
CA THR A 111 4.74 -24.37 13.26
C THR A 111 4.99 -24.15 14.75
N GLU A 112 6.08 -24.69 15.29
CA GLU A 112 6.43 -24.53 16.72
C GLU A 112 7.21 -23.22 17.01
N GLU A 113 7.30 -22.30 16.03
CA GLU A 113 8.04 -21.05 16.19
C GLU A 113 7.32 -20.10 17.15
N LYS A 114 7.87 -19.94 18.37
CA LYS A 114 7.43 -18.89 19.29
C LYS A 114 7.78 -17.52 18.73
N ARG A 115 6.78 -16.69 18.46
CA ARG A 115 6.94 -15.28 18.12
C ARG A 115 6.57 -14.38 19.31
N ASN A 116 7.25 -13.25 19.42
CA ASN A 116 6.91 -12.24 20.41
C ASN A 116 5.49 -11.71 20.17
N THR A 117 4.71 -11.60 21.24
CA THR A 117 3.37 -11.00 21.20
C THR A 117 3.50 -9.50 20.96
N VAL A 118 2.70 -8.97 20.03
CA VAL A 118 2.59 -7.53 19.76
C VAL A 118 1.11 -7.21 19.57
N THR A 119 0.66 -6.05 20.03
CA THR A 119 -0.77 -5.68 19.98
C THR A 119 -1.16 -5.10 18.63
N THR A 120 -0.21 -4.46 17.94
CA THR A 120 -0.48 -3.67 16.74
C THR A 120 0.40 -4.11 15.57
N ALA A 121 -0.19 -4.26 14.38
CA ALA A 121 0.53 -4.40 13.13
C ALA A 121 0.24 -3.20 12.21
N SER A 122 1.22 -2.84 11.40
CA SER A 122 1.05 -1.79 10.38
C SER A 122 1.54 -2.28 9.03
N ALA A 123 0.74 -2.09 7.99
CA ALA A 123 1.26 -2.20 6.63
C ALA A 123 2.32 -1.12 6.41
N HIS A 124 3.46 -1.48 5.81
CA HIS A 124 4.59 -0.59 5.68
C HIS A 124 5.17 -0.62 4.27
N SER A 125 5.17 0.54 3.61
CA SER A 125 5.72 0.74 2.26
C SER A 125 7.05 1.48 2.27
N GLY A 126 7.45 2.05 3.40
CA GLY A 126 8.63 2.91 3.51
C GLY A 126 8.46 4.32 2.92
N GLY A 127 7.27 4.65 2.43
CA GLY A 127 6.87 6.01 2.06
C GLY A 127 6.58 6.88 3.28
N LEU A 128 6.44 8.18 3.06
CA LEU A 128 6.24 9.16 4.14
C LEU A 128 5.09 8.76 5.07
N ASP A 129 3.96 8.41 4.46
CA ASP A 129 2.68 8.21 5.13
C ASP A 129 2.77 6.96 6.07
N SER A 130 3.39 5.87 5.59
CA SER A 130 3.61 4.67 6.40
C SER A 130 4.72 4.84 7.44
N VAL A 131 5.81 5.56 7.10
CA VAL A 131 6.86 5.92 8.05
C VAL A 131 6.32 6.75 9.20
N PHE A 132 5.56 7.81 8.90
CA PHE A 132 4.98 8.68 9.92
C PHE A 132 4.15 7.87 10.93
N ARG A 133 3.31 6.97 10.43
CA ARG A 133 2.50 6.08 11.27
C ARG A 133 3.36 5.22 12.22
N LEU A 134 4.42 4.57 11.73
CA LEU A 134 5.31 3.78 12.59
C LEU A 134 5.96 4.63 13.69
N ILE A 135 6.44 5.82 13.33
CA ILE A 135 7.08 6.73 14.29
C ILE A 135 6.07 7.22 15.34
N ARG A 136 4.80 7.47 14.96
CA ARG A 136 3.75 7.84 15.92
C ARG A 136 3.49 6.74 16.95
N PHE A 137 3.56 5.47 16.55
CA PHE A 137 3.48 4.35 17.50
C PHE A 137 4.68 4.30 18.43
N LEU A 138 5.90 4.45 17.90
CA LEU A 138 7.11 4.54 18.74
C LEU A 138 7.06 5.71 19.72
N GLU A 139 6.56 6.87 19.31
CA GLU A 139 6.38 8.02 20.20
C GLU A 139 5.47 7.73 21.40
N ARG A 140 4.48 6.87 21.19
CA ARG A 140 3.52 6.44 22.23
C ARG A 140 4.02 5.24 23.04
N GLY A 141 5.16 4.65 22.68
CA GLY A 141 5.67 3.44 23.30
C GLY A 141 4.83 2.20 22.98
N GLU A 142 4.13 2.18 21.84
CA GLU A 142 3.33 1.03 21.42
C GLU A 142 4.20 -0.04 20.75
N ASP A 143 4.02 -1.31 21.16
CA ASP A 143 4.66 -2.45 20.52
C ASP A 143 4.02 -2.74 19.15
N ILE A 144 4.82 -2.61 18.09
CA ILE A 144 4.37 -2.71 16.71
C ILE A 144 5.18 -3.71 15.89
N VAL A 145 4.51 -4.37 14.94
CA VAL A 145 5.16 -5.09 13.84
C VAL A 145 4.82 -4.42 12.50
N ALA A 146 5.84 -4.21 11.68
CA ALA A 146 5.67 -3.70 10.32
C ALA A 146 5.59 -4.88 9.34
N VAL A 147 4.60 -4.87 8.44
CA VAL A 147 4.46 -5.88 7.39
C VAL A 147 4.52 -5.19 6.03
N HIS A 148 5.45 -5.63 5.18
CA HIS A 148 5.57 -5.16 3.81
C HIS A 148 5.02 -6.18 2.83
N LEU A 149 4.13 -5.73 1.96
CA LEU A 149 3.61 -6.53 0.85
C LEU A 149 4.29 -6.15 -0.46
N ARG A 150 5.23 -7.00 -0.88
CA ARG A 150 5.97 -6.80 -2.12
C ARG A 150 5.19 -7.28 -3.33
N ASN A 151 5.29 -6.54 -4.43
CA ASN A 151 4.70 -6.84 -5.74
C ASN A 151 3.17 -6.76 -5.81
N LEU A 152 2.51 -6.03 -4.91
CA LEU A 152 1.10 -5.68 -5.11
C LEU A 152 0.94 -4.80 -6.36
N ASN A 153 1.86 -3.86 -6.55
CA ASN A 153 2.08 -3.13 -7.81
C ASN A 153 3.36 -3.64 -8.49
N ALA A 154 3.46 -3.58 -9.83
CA ALA A 154 4.59 -4.16 -10.55
C ALA A 154 5.88 -3.29 -10.59
N LYS A 155 5.82 -2.02 -10.17
CA LYS A 155 6.93 -1.05 -10.31
C LYS A 155 7.59 -0.76 -8.96
N GLY A 156 8.92 -0.94 -8.85
CA GLY A 156 9.72 -0.41 -7.73
C GLY A 156 10.00 -1.34 -6.54
N ASN A 157 9.55 -2.59 -6.64
CA ASN A 157 9.25 -3.43 -5.48
C ASN A 157 10.45 -3.92 -4.65
N PHE A 158 11.65 -4.02 -5.23
CA PHE A 158 12.82 -4.49 -4.48
C PHE A 158 13.40 -3.39 -3.59
N ALA A 159 13.56 -2.19 -4.13
CA ALA A 159 14.10 -1.04 -3.41
C ALA A 159 13.14 -0.60 -2.29
N GLU A 160 11.83 -0.66 -2.53
CA GLU A 160 10.81 -0.38 -1.53
C GLU A 160 10.91 -1.32 -0.33
N ALA A 161 11.00 -2.63 -0.56
CA ALA A 161 11.14 -3.62 0.49
C ALA A 161 12.47 -3.45 1.26
N ALA A 162 13.57 -3.18 0.56
CA ALA A 162 14.89 -2.98 1.19
C ALA A 162 14.89 -1.74 2.10
N ALA A 163 14.31 -0.64 1.65
CA ALA A 163 14.22 0.57 2.47
C ALA A 163 13.27 0.41 3.66
N SER A 164 12.12 -0.26 3.45
CA SER A 164 11.19 -0.58 4.53
C SER A 164 11.85 -1.42 5.61
N GLN A 165 12.66 -2.41 5.21
CA GLN A 165 13.45 -3.24 6.11
C GLN A 165 14.52 -2.43 6.85
N GLU A 166 15.26 -1.57 6.15
CA GLU A 166 16.31 -0.74 6.75
C GLU A 166 15.75 0.25 7.78
N GLN A 167 14.61 0.86 7.49
CA GLN A 167 13.87 1.71 8.43
C GLN A 167 13.49 0.96 9.71
N CYS A 168 12.85 -0.20 9.57
CA CYS A 168 12.42 -1.00 10.73
C CYS A 168 13.63 -1.47 11.55
N ARG A 169 14.71 -1.88 10.88
CA ARG A 169 15.99 -2.24 11.53
C ARG A 169 16.58 -1.06 12.30
N ALA A 170 16.60 0.13 11.72
CA ALA A 170 17.14 1.33 12.35
C ALA A 170 16.34 1.78 13.58
N TRP A 171 15.04 1.46 13.63
CA TRP A 171 14.15 1.86 14.72
C TRP A 171 13.78 0.71 15.67
N GLY A 172 14.39 -0.46 15.51
CA GLY A 172 14.13 -1.63 16.37
C GLY A 172 12.72 -2.24 16.22
N ILE A 173 12.04 -1.98 15.10
CA ILE A 173 10.69 -2.50 14.83
C ILE A 173 10.81 -3.88 14.15
N PRO A 174 10.13 -4.93 14.65
CA PRO A 174 9.97 -6.19 13.95
C PRO A 174 9.39 -6.00 12.54
N TYR A 175 10.00 -6.63 11.55
CA TYR A 175 9.63 -6.50 10.14
C TYR A 175 9.34 -7.85 9.50
N GLU A 176 8.20 -7.96 8.81
CA GLU A 176 7.82 -9.13 8.03
C GLU A 176 7.63 -8.76 6.56
N LEU A 177 8.14 -9.62 5.68
CA LEU A 177 8.04 -9.46 4.23
C LEU A 177 7.16 -10.56 3.65
N VAL A 178 6.10 -10.16 2.95
CA VAL A 178 5.27 -11.06 2.14
C VAL A 178 5.45 -10.69 0.68
N ARG A 179 5.81 -11.66 -0.16
CA ARG A 179 6.01 -11.43 -1.60
C ARG A 179 4.88 -12.03 -2.41
N LEU A 180 4.31 -11.22 -3.31
CA LEU A 180 3.37 -11.68 -4.32
C LEU A 180 4.06 -11.98 -5.66
N LYS A 181 3.48 -12.90 -6.42
CA LYS A 181 3.59 -12.93 -7.88
C LYS A 181 2.27 -12.42 -8.43
N ASN A 182 2.24 -11.17 -8.90
CA ASN A 182 1.02 -10.53 -9.40
C ASN A 182 1.14 -10.20 -10.90
N SER A 183 0.30 -10.84 -11.70
CA SER A 183 0.06 -10.55 -13.12
C SER A 183 -1.43 -10.41 -13.43
N SER A 184 -2.23 -9.97 -12.44
CA SER A 184 -3.68 -9.74 -12.56
C SER A 184 -4.06 -8.76 -13.66
N GLY A 185 -3.15 -7.88 -14.08
CA GLY A 185 -3.43 -6.82 -15.04
C GLY A 185 -4.03 -5.56 -14.41
N ASN A 186 -4.31 -5.57 -13.10
CA ASN A 186 -4.63 -4.34 -12.36
C ASN A 186 -3.41 -3.41 -12.36
N THR A 187 -3.59 -2.18 -12.84
CA THR A 187 -2.52 -1.16 -12.80
C THR A 187 -3.10 0.21 -12.46
N GLY A 188 -2.25 1.09 -11.91
CA GLY A 188 -2.65 2.45 -11.57
C GLY A 188 -3.80 2.48 -10.57
N PHE A 189 -4.81 3.28 -10.86
CA PHE A 189 -5.97 3.46 -9.99
C PHE A 189 -6.84 2.19 -9.87
N GLU A 190 -6.84 1.29 -10.86
CA GLU A 190 -7.68 0.08 -10.84
C GLU A 190 -7.28 -0.92 -9.75
N VAL A 191 -6.03 -0.85 -9.27
CA VAL A 191 -5.55 -1.68 -8.15
C VAL A 191 -6.31 -1.35 -6.86
N MET A 192 -6.70 -0.08 -6.69
CA MET A 192 -7.46 0.43 -5.53
C MET A 192 -8.84 -0.22 -5.36
N LYS A 193 -9.34 -0.97 -6.34
CA LYS A 193 -10.58 -1.72 -6.18
C LYS A 193 -10.54 -2.69 -5.00
N THR A 194 -9.37 -3.28 -4.74
CA THR A 194 -9.19 -4.33 -3.72
C THR A 194 -7.88 -4.21 -2.94
N ARG A 195 -7.01 -3.25 -3.30
CA ARG A 195 -5.64 -3.09 -2.77
C ARG A 195 -5.61 -3.18 -1.25
N ASP A 196 -6.41 -2.36 -0.58
CA ASP A 196 -6.30 -2.16 0.86
C ASP A 196 -6.82 -3.38 1.61
N LEU A 197 -7.94 -3.94 1.19
CA LEU A 197 -8.50 -5.15 1.82
C LEU A 197 -7.58 -6.36 1.63
N LEU A 198 -6.96 -6.52 0.44
CA LEU A 198 -5.97 -7.57 0.22
C LEU A 198 -4.71 -7.37 1.07
N LEU A 199 -4.21 -6.13 1.15
CA LEU A 199 -3.07 -5.79 1.99
C LEU A 199 -3.37 -6.05 3.48
N ALA A 200 -4.52 -5.58 3.96
CA ALA A 200 -4.99 -5.77 5.33
C ALA A 200 -5.11 -7.24 5.70
N LEU A 201 -5.72 -8.06 4.83
CA LEU A 201 -5.83 -9.51 5.06
C LEU A 201 -4.45 -10.17 5.13
N ILE A 202 -3.53 -9.71 4.29
CA ILE A 202 -2.17 -10.23 4.29
C ILE A 202 -1.45 -9.88 5.60
N VAL A 203 -1.59 -8.64 6.07
CA VAL A 203 -1.06 -8.24 7.39
C VAL A 203 -1.70 -9.08 8.50
N ALA A 204 -3.02 -9.30 8.46
CA ALA A 204 -3.74 -10.09 9.46
C ALA A 204 -3.23 -11.52 9.55
N ILE A 205 -3.09 -12.19 8.42
CA ILE A 205 -2.60 -13.58 8.36
C ILE A 205 -1.12 -13.65 8.76
N SER A 206 -0.27 -12.74 8.29
CA SER A 206 1.16 -12.73 8.62
C SER A 206 1.40 -12.57 10.12
N THR A 207 0.58 -11.75 10.78
CA THR A 207 0.78 -11.35 12.18
C THR A 207 -0.11 -12.07 13.18
N HIS A 208 -1.00 -12.94 12.71
CA HIS A 208 -1.83 -13.79 13.58
C HIS A 208 -1.02 -14.57 14.64
N PRO A 209 0.15 -15.19 14.32
CA PRO A 209 0.94 -15.90 15.32
C PRO A 209 1.50 -15.01 16.44
N ARG A 210 1.41 -13.69 16.30
CA ARG A 210 1.84 -12.69 17.30
C ARG A 210 0.67 -12.16 18.15
N ASN A 211 -0.53 -12.69 17.99
CA ASN A 211 -1.75 -12.25 18.69
C ASN A 211 -2.07 -10.76 18.48
N VAL A 212 -1.81 -10.23 17.28
CA VAL A 212 -2.16 -8.85 16.94
C VAL A 212 -3.67 -8.66 17.02
N SER A 213 -4.11 -7.66 17.78
CA SER A 213 -5.52 -7.28 17.90
C SER A 213 -5.90 -6.10 17.01
N LYS A 214 -4.93 -5.26 16.61
CA LYS A 214 -5.16 -4.10 15.76
C LYS A 214 -4.22 -4.08 14.55
N ILE A 215 -4.79 -3.89 13.38
CA ILE A 215 -4.04 -3.73 12.13
C ILE A 215 -4.34 -2.35 11.58
N VAL A 216 -3.28 -1.63 11.19
CA VAL A 216 -3.43 -0.30 10.63
C VAL A 216 -2.83 -0.23 9.24
N ILE A 217 -3.64 0.20 8.29
CA ILE A 217 -3.17 0.45 6.92
C ILE A 217 -3.69 1.81 6.42
N GLU A 218 -3.14 2.29 5.32
CA GLU A 218 -3.66 3.50 4.65
C GLU A 218 -4.91 3.10 3.84
N GLY A 219 -6.08 3.67 4.15
CA GLY A 219 -7.34 3.32 3.48
C GLY A 219 -8.58 3.76 4.26
N GLY A 220 -9.78 3.39 3.78
CA GLY A 220 -11.04 3.70 4.47
C GLY A 220 -11.40 5.18 4.51
N MET A 221 -11.24 5.86 3.36
CA MET A 221 -11.22 7.32 3.29
C MET A 221 -12.57 7.98 3.01
N SER A 222 -13.63 7.21 2.68
CA SER A 222 -14.92 7.79 2.31
C SER A 222 -16.13 7.07 2.89
N ALA A 223 -17.07 7.84 3.42
CA ALA A 223 -18.42 7.39 3.74
C ALA A 223 -19.33 7.34 2.50
N ASP A 224 -18.99 8.08 1.43
CA ASP A 224 -19.72 8.03 0.17
C ASP A 224 -19.10 6.97 -0.77
N PRO A 225 -19.84 5.91 -1.13
CA PRO A 225 -19.38 4.94 -2.12
C PRO A 225 -19.35 5.54 -3.54
N THR A 226 -20.02 6.66 -3.78
CA THR A 226 -20.11 7.32 -5.08
C THR A 226 -18.78 7.95 -5.44
N GLY A 227 -18.12 7.42 -6.48
CA GLY A 227 -16.87 7.98 -6.99
C GLY A 227 -15.61 7.51 -6.25
N THR A 228 -15.73 6.59 -5.29
CA THR A 228 -14.61 5.95 -4.60
C THR A 228 -14.47 4.48 -4.97
N GLN A 229 -13.26 3.93 -4.81
CA GLN A 229 -13.03 2.51 -5.02
C GLN A 229 -13.51 1.73 -3.81
N PHE A 230 -13.86 0.46 -4.02
CA PHE A 230 -14.42 -0.39 -2.97
C PHE A 230 -13.52 -0.50 -1.73
N SER A 231 -12.19 -0.55 -1.88
CA SER A 231 -11.28 -0.57 -0.71
C SER A 231 -11.09 0.81 -0.05
N GLU A 232 -11.64 1.88 -0.63
CA GLU A 232 -11.65 3.22 -0.05
C GLU A 232 -12.97 3.53 0.69
N TYR A 233 -14.03 2.75 0.44
CA TYR A 233 -15.35 2.93 1.04
C TYR A 233 -15.43 2.31 2.44
N THR A 234 -15.70 3.12 3.46
CA THR A 234 -15.80 2.73 4.88
C THR A 234 -16.73 1.55 5.14
N GLY A 235 -17.90 1.47 4.49
CA GLY A 235 -18.81 0.33 4.64
C GLY A 235 -18.23 -1.00 4.14
N ALA A 236 -17.24 -0.97 3.23
CA ALA A 236 -16.50 -2.18 2.85
C ALA A 236 -15.58 -2.67 3.98
N TRP A 237 -15.05 -1.77 4.81
CA TRP A 237 -14.20 -2.11 5.95
C TRP A 237 -14.97 -2.70 7.12
N GLU A 238 -16.17 -2.16 7.40
CA GLU A 238 -17.06 -2.73 8.42
C GLU A 238 -17.41 -4.19 8.09
N MET A 239 -17.81 -4.43 6.83
CA MET A 239 -18.06 -5.78 6.32
C MET A 239 -16.79 -6.64 6.40
N PHE A 240 -15.65 -6.11 5.95
CA PHE A 240 -14.39 -6.85 5.94
C PHE A 240 -13.95 -7.26 7.35
N ASN A 241 -14.09 -6.39 8.35
CA ASN A 241 -13.80 -6.72 9.75
C ASN A 241 -14.73 -7.81 10.31
N GLN A 242 -16.00 -7.83 9.90
CA GLN A 242 -16.90 -8.95 10.23
C GLN A 242 -16.39 -10.26 9.61
N LEU A 243 -15.97 -10.24 8.34
CA LEU A 243 -15.43 -11.43 7.68
C LEU A 243 -14.14 -11.93 8.34
N LEU A 244 -13.27 -11.04 8.83
CA LEU A 244 -12.08 -11.43 9.60
C LEU A 244 -12.47 -12.19 10.87
N ALA A 245 -13.46 -11.68 11.61
CA ALA A 245 -13.96 -12.33 12.81
C ALA A 245 -14.59 -13.70 12.49
N ASP A 246 -15.42 -13.78 11.44
CA ASP A 246 -16.03 -15.03 10.97
C ASP A 246 -14.98 -16.05 10.50
N ALA A 247 -13.85 -15.56 9.97
CA ALA A 247 -12.69 -16.36 9.61
C ALA A 247 -11.80 -16.78 10.80
N GLY A 248 -12.16 -16.40 12.02
CA GLY A 248 -11.43 -16.74 13.25
C GLY A 248 -10.19 -15.88 13.51
N LEU A 249 -10.04 -14.74 12.84
CA LEU A 249 -8.98 -13.78 13.12
C LEU A 249 -9.47 -12.79 14.18
N SER A 250 -8.70 -12.64 15.26
CA SER A 250 -9.01 -11.71 16.36
C SER A 250 -8.67 -10.25 16.07
N SER A 251 -8.03 -9.98 14.93
CA SER A 251 -7.55 -8.64 14.57
C SER A 251 -8.67 -7.80 13.96
N GLN A 252 -8.74 -6.52 14.36
CA GLN A 252 -9.53 -5.51 13.69
C GLN A 252 -8.65 -4.60 12.84
N VAL A 253 -9.13 -4.24 11.66
CA VAL A 253 -8.41 -3.37 10.74
C VAL A 253 -9.00 -1.97 10.75
N GLU A 254 -8.12 -0.99 10.87
CA GLU A 254 -8.42 0.43 10.81
C GLU A 254 -7.65 1.08 9.66
N GLY A 255 -8.39 1.83 8.84
CA GLY A 255 -7.80 2.74 7.85
C GLY A 255 -7.39 4.05 8.51
N ILE A 256 -6.12 4.45 8.37
CA ILE A 256 -5.63 5.74 8.89
C ILE A 256 -5.05 6.57 7.74
N ASP A 257 -5.58 7.77 7.57
CA ASP A 257 -4.98 8.83 6.78
C ASP A 257 -4.08 9.70 7.68
N PRO A 258 -2.76 9.71 7.48
CA PRO A 258 -1.85 10.46 8.33
C PRO A 258 -1.93 11.99 8.17
N GLY A 259 -2.66 12.52 7.17
CA GLY A 259 -2.70 13.95 6.90
C GLY A 259 -1.46 14.47 6.15
N ASP A 260 -1.55 15.67 5.59
CA ASP A 260 -0.79 16.13 4.42
C ASP A 260 0.65 16.66 4.68
N ILE A 261 0.95 17.94 4.40
CA ILE A 261 2.32 18.52 4.45
C ILE A 261 2.80 18.67 5.88
N GLU A 262 1.90 18.93 6.83
CA GLU A 262 2.21 19.11 8.25
C GLU A 262 3.00 17.92 8.79
N THR A 263 2.82 16.74 8.19
CA THR A 263 3.57 15.52 8.44
C THR A 263 5.09 15.73 8.37
N VAL A 264 5.61 16.60 7.50
CA VAL A 264 7.06 16.88 7.42
C VAL A 264 7.54 17.67 8.64
N GLY A 265 6.81 18.71 9.05
CA GLY A 265 7.14 19.50 10.24
C GLY A 265 7.04 18.65 11.51
N GLU A 266 6.02 17.81 11.59
CA GLU A 266 5.82 16.87 12.68
C GLU A 266 6.92 15.79 12.71
N ILE A 267 7.35 15.27 11.56
CA ILE A 267 8.49 14.32 11.52
C ILE A 267 9.76 14.99 12.03
N LEU A 268 10.05 16.24 11.66
CA LEU A 268 11.22 16.96 12.19
C LEU A 268 11.16 17.10 13.72
N ARG A 269 9.96 17.34 14.27
CA ARG A 269 9.73 17.36 15.72
C ARG A 269 9.99 15.98 16.34
N LEU A 270 9.50 14.91 15.70
CA LEU A 270 9.65 13.54 16.16
C LEU A 270 11.11 13.05 16.06
N GLU A 271 11.87 13.40 15.02
CA GLU A 271 13.31 13.12 14.90
C GLU A 271 14.06 13.66 16.13
N LYS A 272 13.77 14.91 16.52
CA LYS A 272 14.37 15.55 17.70
C LYS A 272 13.93 14.91 19.01
N LYS A 273 12.64 14.58 19.14
CA LYS A 273 12.06 13.98 20.36
C LYS A 273 12.57 12.55 20.61
N LEU A 274 12.67 11.74 19.56
CA LEU A 274 12.99 10.32 19.66
C LEU A 274 14.48 10.02 19.44
N GLY A 275 15.25 10.98 18.94
CA GLY A 275 16.66 10.77 18.59
C GLY A 275 16.84 9.84 17.38
N LEU A 276 15.81 9.71 16.54
CA LEU A 276 15.81 8.84 15.36
C LEU A 276 16.06 9.64 14.09
N SER A 277 16.78 9.05 13.14
CA SER A 277 16.84 9.53 11.76
C SER A 277 15.63 8.98 11.00
N ILE A 278 14.78 9.85 10.46
CA ILE A 278 13.51 9.48 9.82
C ILE A 278 13.51 9.91 8.36
N LEU A 279 13.59 11.22 8.09
CA LEU A 279 13.49 11.78 6.74
C LEU A 279 14.53 11.21 5.75
N PRO A 280 15.80 10.97 6.13
CA PRO A 280 16.80 10.38 5.25
C PRO A 280 16.60 8.89 5.02
N LEU A 281 15.54 8.29 5.56
CA LEU A 281 15.17 6.90 5.28
C LEU A 281 13.88 6.83 4.44
N VAL A 282 13.10 7.91 4.32
CA VAL A 282 11.80 7.94 3.62
C VAL A 282 11.97 7.79 2.11
N GLN A 283 11.34 6.76 1.54
CA GLN A 283 11.31 6.52 0.09
C GLN A 283 9.98 6.95 -0.51
N ASN A 284 9.90 8.12 -1.14
CA ASN A 284 8.67 8.55 -1.83
C ASN A 284 8.70 8.32 -3.34
N CYS A 285 9.80 7.75 -3.83
CA CYS A 285 10.06 7.51 -5.24
C CYS A 285 10.43 6.02 -5.44
N PHE A 286 9.46 5.12 -5.26
CA PHE A 286 9.69 3.68 -5.32
C PHE A 286 10.20 3.18 -6.69
N SER A 287 10.04 3.96 -7.75
CA SER A 287 10.61 3.69 -9.09
C SER A 287 12.10 4.04 -9.26
N ALA A 288 12.87 4.15 -8.17
CA ALA A 288 14.27 4.61 -8.15
C ALA A 288 15.33 3.56 -8.60
N PRO A 289 15.10 2.85 -9.72
CA PRO A 289 16.19 2.69 -10.69
C PRO A 289 15.92 3.36 -12.05
N PHE A 290 14.67 3.73 -12.35
CA PHE A 290 14.24 4.18 -13.69
C PHE A 290 13.66 5.61 -13.74
N GLN A 291 13.68 6.35 -12.63
CA GLN A 291 13.35 7.77 -12.68
C GLN A 291 14.53 8.58 -13.22
N VAL A 292 14.55 8.69 -14.55
CA VAL A 292 15.24 9.66 -15.42
C VAL A 292 16.41 10.36 -14.72
N GLY A 293 17.62 9.83 -14.93
CA GLY A 293 18.86 10.50 -14.52
C GLY A 293 18.90 11.98 -14.93
N GLY A 294 18.16 12.38 -15.97
CA GLY A 294 17.96 13.79 -16.35
C GLY A 294 17.30 14.68 -15.29
N ASN A 295 16.24 14.21 -14.60
CA ASN A 295 15.55 15.02 -13.58
C ASN A 295 16.41 15.17 -12.30
N ARG A 296 17.13 14.13 -11.91
CA ARG A 296 18.10 14.22 -10.79
C ARG A 296 19.26 15.16 -11.12
N LYS A 297 19.85 15.02 -12.32
CA LYS A 297 20.90 15.92 -12.82
C LYS A 297 20.44 17.39 -12.87
N LYS A 298 19.16 17.65 -13.16
CA LYS A 298 18.60 19.01 -13.09
C LYS A 298 18.70 19.55 -11.66
N TRP A 299 18.27 18.79 -10.65
CA TRP A 299 18.31 19.24 -9.25
C TRP A 299 19.71 19.31 -8.67
N ASP A 300 20.62 18.43 -9.09
CA ASP A 300 22.05 18.55 -8.74
C ASP A 300 22.64 19.89 -9.20
N ARG A 301 22.16 20.42 -10.34
CA ARG A 301 22.60 21.71 -10.89
C ARG A 301 21.84 22.91 -10.29
N VAL A 302 20.53 22.79 -10.12
CA VAL A 302 19.63 23.91 -9.77
C VAL A 302 19.52 24.09 -8.25
N THR A 303 19.55 23.00 -7.49
CA THR A 303 19.42 22.99 -6.02
C THR A 303 20.44 22.01 -5.40
N PRO A 304 21.76 22.22 -5.56
CA PRO A 304 22.79 21.30 -5.11
C PRO A 304 22.73 20.96 -3.62
N ILE A 305 22.35 21.90 -2.75
CA ILE A 305 22.26 21.62 -1.31
C ILE A 305 21.07 20.70 -1.01
N LEU A 306 19.92 20.95 -1.63
CA LEU A 306 18.75 20.09 -1.49
C LEU A 306 19.04 18.67 -2.00
N SER A 307 19.72 18.57 -3.15
CA SER A 307 20.06 17.28 -3.77
C SER A 307 21.06 16.48 -2.92
N LYS A 308 22.13 17.13 -2.44
CA LYS A 308 23.14 16.49 -1.58
C LYS A 308 22.55 15.93 -0.28
N ASN A 309 21.55 16.60 0.28
CA ASN A 309 20.88 16.17 1.53
C ASN A 309 19.67 15.26 1.30
N SER A 310 19.46 14.78 0.07
CA SER A 310 18.36 13.88 -0.32
C SER A 310 18.74 12.90 -1.46
N PRO A 311 19.98 12.35 -1.51
CA PRO A 311 20.57 11.83 -2.74
C PRO A 311 19.84 10.60 -3.32
N GLU A 312 19.29 9.73 -2.49
CA GLU A 312 18.75 8.44 -2.94
C GLU A 312 17.22 8.39 -3.02
N GLN A 313 16.56 9.45 -2.58
CA GLN A 313 15.18 9.32 -2.10
C GLN A 313 14.18 10.05 -2.97
N TRP A 314 14.51 11.24 -3.49
CA TRP A 314 13.53 12.09 -4.18
C TRP A 314 14.13 12.74 -5.43
N CYS A 315 13.32 12.78 -6.49
CA CYS A 315 13.69 13.31 -7.80
C CYS A 315 13.03 14.66 -8.12
N GLY A 316 12.23 15.20 -7.19
CA GLY A 316 11.43 16.42 -7.37
C GLY A 316 10.40 16.36 -8.51
N SER A 317 10.11 15.19 -9.08
CA SER A 317 9.30 15.07 -10.30
C SER A 317 7.80 14.84 -10.04
N CYS A 318 7.43 14.38 -8.85
CA CYS A 318 6.05 14.13 -8.43
C CYS A 318 5.63 15.01 -7.25
N LEU A 319 4.32 15.09 -7.02
CA LEU A 319 3.76 15.86 -5.92
C LEU A 319 4.32 15.45 -4.55
N LYS A 320 4.42 14.13 -4.26
CA LYS A 320 4.98 13.64 -2.98
C LYS A 320 6.42 14.12 -2.76
N CYS A 321 7.28 14.08 -3.79
CA CYS A 321 8.64 14.59 -3.69
C CYS A 321 8.68 16.12 -3.49
N ARG A 322 7.78 16.86 -4.14
CA ARG A 322 7.71 18.32 -3.99
C ARG A 322 7.22 18.72 -2.59
N ARG A 323 6.19 18.05 -2.08
CA ARG A 323 5.68 18.19 -0.70
C ARG A 323 6.79 18.02 0.32
N MET A 324 7.60 16.97 0.18
CA MET A 324 8.73 16.72 1.08
C MET A 324 9.76 17.84 1.07
N SER A 325 10.23 18.24 -0.11
CA SER A 325 11.24 19.30 -0.24
C SER A 325 10.70 20.63 0.27
N LEU A 326 9.47 20.98 -0.09
CA LEU A 326 8.81 22.21 0.35
C LEU A 326 8.68 22.25 1.88
N GLY A 327 8.18 21.18 2.48
CA GLY A 327 8.03 21.06 3.93
C GLY A 327 9.36 21.20 4.66
N ARG A 328 10.44 20.55 4.18
CA ARG A 328 11.77 20.66 4.82
C ARG A 328 12.35 22.06 4.73
N ILE A 329 12.17 22.75 3.59
CA ILE A 329 12.60 24.14 3.44
C ILE A 329 11.78 25.04 4.37
N TYR A 330 10.46 24.90 4.36
CA TYR A 330 9.56 25.74 5.14
C TYR A 330 9.78 25.60 6.65
N TYR A 331 9.83 24.36 7.15
CA TYR A 331 10.04 24.05 8.58
C TYR A 331 11.52 24.08 9.01
N ARG A 332 12.41 24.55 8.13
CA ARG A 332 13.83 24.78 8.41
C ARG A 332 14.55 23.53 8.94
N ASP A 333 14.46 22.44 8.20
CA ASP A 333 15.28 21.26 8.43
C ASP A 333 16.75 21.66 8.59
N ASP A 334 17.38 21.24 9.70
CA ASP A 334 18.75 21.60 10.04
C ASP A 334 19.75 21.20 8.94
N ARG A 335 19.46 20.13 8.18
CA ARG A 335 20.23 19.68 7.01
C ARG A 335 20.20 20.68 5.84
N LEU A 336 19.14 21.48 5.73
CA LEU A 336 18.94 22.47 4.68
C LEU A 336 19.19 23.91 5.13
N ARG A 337 19.62 24.12 6.39
CA ARG A 337 19.80 25.47 6.97
C ARG A 337 20.74 26.40 6.18
N LYS A 338 21.68 25.83 5.44
CA LYS A 338 22.66 26.57 4.62
C LYS A 338 22.22 26.76 3.16
N MET A 339 20.99 26.38 2.81
CA MET A 339 20.48 26.49 1.44
C MET A 339 20.39 27.97 1.01
N PRO A 340 21.05 28.38 -0.09
CA PRO A 340 20.99 29.75 -0.58
C PRO A 340 19.58 30.13 -1.05
N SER A 341 19.18 31.39 -0.84
CA SER A 341 17.89 31.92 -1.32
C SER A 341 17.65 31.64 -2.80
N ARG A 342 18.68 31.77 -3.65
CA ARG A 342 18.58 31.46 -5.09
C ARG A 342 18.11 30.02 -5.40
N GLU A 343 18.48 29.03 -4.58
CA GLU A 343 18.05 27.64 -4.77
C GLU A 343 16.60 27.47 -4.34
N ILE A 344 16.17 28.18 -3.30
CA ILE A 344 14.78 28.19 -2.82
C ILE A 344 13.89 28.82 -3.90
N THR A 345 14.25 29.99 -4.42
CA THR A 345 13.54 30.67 -5.52
C THR A 345 13.40 29.76 -6.73
N ALA A 346 14.49 29.10 -7.14
CA ALA A 346 14.47 28.20 -8.29
C ALA A 346 13.56 26.99 -8.07
N PHE A 347 13.54 26.41 -6.86
CA PHE A 347 12.65 25.29 -6.52
C PHE A 347 11.17 25.70 -6.50
N VAL A 348 10.86 26.86 -5.93
CA VAL A 348 9.50 27.42 -5.86
C VAL A 348 8.98 27.72 -7.28
N ALA A 349 9.77 28.43 -8.09
CA ALA A 349 9.41 28.74 -9.47
C ALA A 349 9.16 27.47 -10.31
N ASP A 350 10.02 26.45 -10.18
CA ASP A 350 9.84 25.17 -10.86
C ASP A 350 8.58 24.42 -10.38
N THR A 351 8.22 24.57 -9.11
CA THR A 351 6.99 23.96 -8.56
C THR A 351 5.74 24.60 -9.14
N TYR A 352 5.69 25.93 -9.28
CA TYR A 352 4.61 26.60 -10.00
C TYR A 352 4.55 26.20 -11.48
N ASP A 353 5.69 26.10 -12.15
CA ASP A 353 5.75 25.61 -13.54
C ASP A 353 5.22 24.18 -13.67
N TRP A 354 5.55 23.31 -12.73
CA TRP A 354 5.07 21.94 -12.69
C TRP A 354 3.56 21.88 -12.48
N MET A 355 3.01 22.65 -11.54
CA MET A 355 1.56 22.72 -11.31
C MET A 355 0.80 23.18 -12.56
N ARG A 356 1.35 24.17 -13.29
CA ARG A 356 0.77 24.62 -14.57
C ARG A 356 0.78 23.53 -15.64
N LYS A 357 1.81 22.68 -15.68
CA LYS A 357 1.97 21.61 -16.68
C LYS A 357 1.20 20.34 -16.34
N TYR A 358 0.89 20.11 -15.06
CA TYR A 358 0.20 18.93 -14.56
C TYR A 358 -1.07 19.35 -13.80
N PRO A 359 -2.19 19.61 -14.51
CA PRO A 359 -3.35 20.31 -13.98
C PRO A 359 -4.30 19.36 -13.22
N ARG A 360 -3.80 18.60 -12.24
CA ARG A 360 -4.65 17.87 -11.27
C ARG A 360 -4.72 18.63 -9.95
N PRO A 361 -5.40 19.80 -9.90
CA PRO A 361 -5.47 20.63 -8.70
C PRO A 361 -6.14 19.92 -7.53
N GLU A 362 -7.01 18.94 -7.78
CA GLU A 362 -7.67 18.12 -6.76
C GLU A 362 -6.69 17.30 -5.93
N MET A 363 -5.49 17.04 -6.45
CA MET A 363 -4.44 16.33 -5.71
C MET A 363 -3.59 17.28 -4.85
N ILE A 364 -3.72 18.59 -5.03
CA ILE A 364 -2.93 19.61 -4.34
C ILE A 364 -3.76 20.17 -3.19
N SER A 365 -3.31 19.94 -1.96
CA SER A 365 -3.98 20.45 -0.78
C SER A 365 -3.84 21.97 -0.65
N GLN A 366 -4.75 22.58 0.11
CA GLN A 366 -4.63 23.99 0.49
C GLN A 366 -3.33 24.25 1.28
N SER A 367 -2.97 23.35 2.20
CA SER A 367 -1.72 23.44 2.96
C SER A 367 -0.50 23.48 2.03
N PHE A 368 -0.48 22.71 0.94
CA PHE A 368 0.59 22.79 -0.06
C PHE A 368 0.73 24.18 -0.66
N LEU A 369 -0.40 24.77 -1.06
CA LEU A 369 -0.44 26.10 -1.66
C LEU A 369 0.02 27.17 -0.69
N ASP A 370 -0.46 27.13 0.56
CA ASP A 370 -0.13 28.12 1.59
C ASP A 370 1.38 28.12 1.89
N HIS A 371 1.97 26.93 2.04
CA HIS A 371 3.41 26.77 2.24
C HIS A 371 4.23 27.24 1.03
N LEU A 372 3.73 27.01 -0.19
CA LEU A 372 4.41 27.44 -1.42
C LEU A 372 4.38 28.96 -1.58
N HIS A 373 3.22 29.59 -1.34
CA HIS A 373 3.07 31.05 -1.34
C HIS A 373 3.95 31.70 -0.27
N ALA A 374 3.91 31.18 0.96
CA ALA A 374 4.71 31.73 2.05
C ALA A 374 6.22 31.61 1.82
N LEU A 375 6.67 30.62 1.03
CA LEU A 375 8.06 30.56 0.60
C LEU A 375 8.36 31.57 -0.50
N GLN A 376 7.45 31.79 -1.45
CA GLN A 376 7.59 32.82 -2.46
C GLN A 376 7.74 34.23 -1.86
N ASP A 377 7.01 34.55 -0.79
CA ASP A 377 7.10 35.86 -0.13
C ASP A 377 8.42 36.06 0.67
N ARG A 378 9.16 34.98 0.93
CA ARG A 378 10.41 34.99 1.72
C ARG A 378 11.68 35.08 0.89
N VAL A 379 11.58 34.92 -0.43
CA VAL A 379 12.71 35.00 -1.39
C VAL A 379 12.48 36.12 -2.38
#